data_AF-A0A0D7KR58-F1
#
_entry.id   AF-A0A0D7KR58-F1
#
_cell.length_a   1.000
_cell.length_b   1.000
_cell.length_c   1.000
_cell.angle_alpha   90.00
_cell.angle_beta   90.00
_cell.angle_gamma   90.00
#
_symmetry.space_group_name_H-M   'P 1'
#
loop_
_entity.id
_entity.type
_entity.pdbx_description
1 polymer ?
#
loop_
_entity_poly.entity_id
_entity_poly.type
_entity_poly.pdbx_seq_one_letter_code
_entity_poly.pdbx_strand_id
1 'polypeptide(L)' 'MAQVQPIIRIELDPTQPVPEICAVIMAVTPYHPGQEKAILLGVQEAIEKRLEQLSQKGDEASGK' A
#
# COMPACT_ATOMS: atom_id res chain seq x y z
N MET A 1 -25.77 -20.35 -2.10
CA MET A 1 -25.75 -18.93 -2.53
C MET A 1 -24.45 -18.68 -3.28
N ALA A 2 -24.47 -17.92 -4.37
CA ALA A 2 -23.24 -17.52 -5.05
C ALA A 2 -22.46 -16.55 -4.15
N GLN A 3 -21.16 -16.80 -3.96
CA GLN A 3 -20.26 -15.85 -3.30
C GLN A 3 -19.68 -14.92 -4.35
N VAL A 4 -20.06 -13.65 -4.33
CA VAL A 4 -19.53 -12.64 -5.25
C VAL A 4 -18.33 -11.98 -4.56
N GLN A 5 -17.15 -12.09 -5.17
CA GLN A 5 -15.92 -11.44 -4.70
C GLN A 5 -15.43 -10.46 -5.78
N PRO A 6 -15.25 -9.17 -5.47
CA PRO A 6 -14.67 -8.23 -6.40
C PRO A 6 -13.19 -8.55 -6.62
N ILE A 7 -12.78 -8.69 -7.87
CA ILE A 7 -11.38 -8.87 -8.27
C ILE A 7 -10.92 -7.62 -9.01
N ILE A 8 -9.89 -6.97 -8.48
CA ILE A 8 -9.22 -5.84 -9.14
C ILE A 8 -7.93 -6.38 -9.79
N ARG A 9 -7.80 -6.18 -11.11
CA ARG A 9 -6.56 -6.49 -11.87
C ARG A 9 -5.97 -5.18 -12.37
N ILE A 10 -4.71 -4.93 -12.04
CA ILE A 10 -3.98 -3.71 -12.40
C ILE A 10 -2.61 -4.13 -12.93
N GLU A 11 -2.21 -3.51 -14.03
CA GLU A 11 -0.84 -3.60 -14.57
C GLU A 11 -0.09 -2.36 -14.11
N LEU A 12 1.08 -2.55 -13.49
CA LEU A 12 1.87 -1.45 -12.94
C LEU A 12 3.09 -1.23 -13.83
N ASP A 13 3.35 0.04 -14.19
CA ASP A 13 4.62 0.43 -14.78
C ASP A 13 5.68 0.60 -13.67
N PRO A 14 6.69 -0.28 -13.61
CA PRO A 14 7.72 -0.21 -12.57
C PRO A 14 8.64 1.01 -12.71
N THR A 15 8.61 1.72 -13.85
CA THR A 15 9.37 2.96 -14.05
C THR A 15 8.71 4.16 -13.37
N GLN A 16 7.41 4.07 -13.04
CA GLN A 16 6.64 5.10 -12.33
C GLN A 16 5.74 4.49 -11.22
N PRO A 17 6.33 3.87 -10.19
CA PRO A 17 5.57 2.99 -9.30
C PRO A 17 4.64 3.74 -8.34
N VAL A 18 4.98 4.97 -7.93
CA VAL A 18 4.23 5.69 -6.89
C VAL A 18 2.83 6.12 -7.36
N PRO A 19 2.67 6.82 -8.50
CA PRO A 19 1.35 7.17 -9.02
C PRO A 19 0.45 5.94 -9.24
N GLU A 20 1.03 4.85 -9.76
CA GLU A 20 0.32 3.60 -10.03
C GLU A 20 -0.20 2.93 -8.74
N ILE A 21 0.63 2.88 -7.68
CA ILE A 21 0.21 2.37 -6.37
C ILE A 21 -0.91 3.23 -5.77
N CYS A 22 -0.83 4.55 -5.91
CA CYS A 22 -1.91 5.43 -5.46
C CYS A 22 -3.22 5.18 -6.22
N ALA A 23 -3.16 4.92 -7.53
CA ALA A 23 -4.33 4.57 -8.33
C ALA A 23 -4.97 3.26 -7.87
N VAL A 24 -4.17 2.25 -7.49
CA VAL A 24 -4.67 0.99 -6.90
C VAL A 24 -5.46 1.25 -5.62
N ILE A 25 -4.91 2.06 -4.71
CA ILE A 25 -5.57 2.39 -3.43
C ILE A 25 -6.90 3.08 -3.69
N MET A 26 -6.92 4.06 -4.61
CA MET A 26 -8.15 4.76 -5.00
C MET A 26 -9.18 3.87 -5.68
N ALA A 27 -8.77 2.82 -6.39
CA ALA A 27 -9.70 1.85 -6.99
C ALA A 27 -10.41 0.97 -5.96
N VAL A 28 -9.86 0.84 -4.75
CA VAL A 28 -10.42 0.03 -3.66
C VAL A 28 -11.42 0.82 -2.82
N THR A 29 -11.25 2.14 -2.67
CA THR A 29 -12.08 2.97 -1.78
C THR A 29 -13.60 2.93 -2.07
N PRO A 30 -14.09 2.79 -3.32
CA PRO A 30 -15.53 2.71 -3.59
C PRO A 30 -16.22 1.48 -2.98
N TYR A 31 -15.46 0.39 -2.72
CA TYR A 31 -15.98 -0.81 -2.07
C TYR A 31 -16.12 -0.66 -0.55
N HIS A 32 -15.61 0.44 0.02
CA HIS A 32 -15.58 0.73 1.45
C HIS A 32 -16.07 2.16 1.76
N PRO A 33 -17.37 2.46 1.52
CA PRO A 33 -17.91 3.79 1.67
C PRO A 33 -17.74 4.33 3.10
N GLY A 34 -17.29 5.57 3.22
CA GLY A 34 -17.06 6.25 4.50
C GLY A 34 -15.80 5.83 5.25
N GLN A 35 -15.02 4.87 4.72
CA GLN A 35 -13.78 4.39 5.35
C GLN A 35 -12.51 4.91 4.68
N GLU A 36 -12.61 5.71 3.62
CA GLU A 36 -11.48 6.20 2.83
C GLU A 36 -10.35 6.78 3.70
N LYS A 37 -10.68 7.71 4.60
CA LYS A 37 -9.69 8.31 5.51
C LYS A 37 -9.02 7.26 6.41
N ALA A 38 -9.77 6.30 6.93
CA ALA A 38 -9.23 5.25 7.79
C ALA A 38 -8.30 4.30 7.01
N ILE A 39 -8.64 3.98 5.76
CA ILE A 39 -7.81 3.18 4.86
C ILE A 39 -6.49 3.92 4.58
N LEU A 40 -6.55 5.20 4.22
CA LEU A 40 -5.35 5.99 3.92
C LEU A 40 -4.42 6.12 5.14
N LEU A 41 -4.98 6.33 6.34
CA LEU A 41 -4.20 6.35 7.59
C LEU A 41 -3.57 4.98 7.90
N GLY A 42 -4.30 3.89 7.70
CA GLY A 42 -3.77 2.53 7.90
C GLY A 42 -2.64 2.18 6.91
N VAL A 43 -2.76 2.63 5.65
CA VAL A 43 -1.69 2.49 4.65
C VAL A 43 -0.45 3.30 5.06
N GLN A 44 -0.63 4.54 5.52
CA GLN A 44 0.47 5.36 6.03
C GLN A 44 1.22 4.65 7.15
N GLU A 45 0.51 4.16 8.17
CA GLU A 45 1.12 3.48 9.32
C GLU A 45 1.90 2.22 8.89
N ALA A 46 1.36 1.45 7.93
CA ALA A 46 2.03 0.27 7.40
C ALA A 46 3.32 0.61 6.64
N ILE A 47 3.32 1.72 5.88
CA ILE A 47 4.50 2.23 5.19
C ILE A 47 5.55 2.72 6.19
N GLU A 48 5.16 3.51 7.19
CA GLU A 48 6.05 4.01 8.24
C GLU A 48 6.75 2.86 8.97
N LYS A 49 5.99 1.85 9.44
CA LYS A 49 6.56 0.63 10.04
C LYS A 49 7.56 -0.07 9.13
N ARG A 50 7.27 -0.14 7.82
CA ARG A 50 8.18 -0.77 6.86
C ARG A 50 9.47 0.03 6.70
N LEU A 51 9.39 1.36 6.66
CA LEU A 51 10.55 2.23 6.58
C LEU A 51 11.42 2.11 7.83
N GLU A 52 10.82 2.08 9.02
CA GLU A 52 11.54 1.85 10.28
C GLU A 52 12.32 0.53 10.27
N GLN A 53 11.70 -0.55 9.81
CA GLN A 53 12.37 -1.87 9.69
C GLN A 53 13.55 -1.84 8.71
N LEU A 54 13.47 -1.06 7.63
CA LEU A 54 14.55 -0.94 6.66
C LEU A 54 15.71 -0.10 7.22
N SER A 55 15.39 0.98 7.94
CA SER A 55 16.39 1.82 8.61
C SER A 55 17.17 1.03 9.68
N GLN A 56 16.49 0.21 10.48
CA GLN A 56 17.13 -0.64 11.49
C GLN A 56 18.04 -1.72 10.88
N LYS A 57 17.73 -2.22 9.68
CA LYS A 57 18.60 -3.16 8.95
C LYS A 57 19.80 -2.50 8.28
N GLY A 58 19.75 -1.19 8.05
CA GLY A 58 20.85 -0.42 7.44
C GLY A 58 22.02 -0.19 8.40
N ASP A 59 21.76 -0.08 9.70
CA ASP A 59 22.79 0.16 10.72
C ASP A 59 23.67 -1.07 11.02
N GLU A 60 23.19 -2.29 10.74
CA GLU A 60 24.00 -3.52 10.91
C GLU A 60 25.02 -3.72 9.76
N ALA A 61 24.91 -2.98 8.66
CA ALA A 61 25.79 -3.11 7.49
C ALA A 61 26.93 -2.07 7.45
N SER A 62 26.89 -1.03 8.28
CA SER A 62 27.92 0.02 8.34
C SER A 62 28.75 -0.10 9.62
N GLY A 63 29.34 -1.27 9.83
CA GLY A 63 30.18 -1.58 10.99
C GLY A 63 31.47 -2.31 10.61
N LYS A 64 32.30 -1.73 9.73
CA LYS A 64 33.77 -1.92 9.73
C LYS A 64 34.52 -0.90 8.90
#